data_AF-A0A051TYC2-F1
#
_entry.id   AF-A0A051TYC2-F1
#
_cell.length_a   1.000
_cell.length_b   1.000
_cell.length_c   1.000
_cell.angle_alpha   90.00
_cell.angle_beta   90.00
_cell.angle_gamma   90.00
#
_symmetry.space_group_name_H-M   'P 1'
#
loop_
_entity.id
_entity.type
_entity.pdbx_description
1 polymer ?
#
loop_
_entity_poly.entity_id
_entity_poly.type
_entity_poly.pdbx_seq_one_letter_code
_entity_poly.pdbx_strand_id
1 'polypeptide(L)' 'MGHLAGQGRTGATTEKARWTAEDELVKMGVEFSRGEMWKPYTLKDRNLFTGQNPASAGPFAREFMKELG' A
#
# COMPACT_ATOMS: atom_id res chain seq x y z
N MET A 1 14.18 -8.18 -17.14
CA MET A 1 13.71 -8.46 -15.77
C MET A 1 12.21 -8.19 -15.76
N GLY A 2 11.39 -9.25 -15.64
CA GLY A 2 9.99 -9.25 -16.04
C GLY A 2 9.09 -8.38 -15.14
N HIS A 3 8.33 -7.48 -15.76
CA HIS A 3 7.26 -6.74 -15.13
C HIS A 3 6.05 -7.68 -15.04
N LEU A 4 5.83 -8.27 -13.86
CA LEU A 4 4.58 -8.99 -13.56
C LEU A 4 3.50 -7.92 -13.36
N ALA A 5 2.74 -7.64 -14.41
CA ALA A 5 1.53 -6.84 -14.31
C ALA A 5 0.60 -7.44 -13.24
N GLY A 6 0.02 -6.57 -12.42
CA GLY A 6 -0.66 -6.85 -11.15
C GLY A 6 -1.61 -8.04 -11.20
N GLN A 7 -1.34 -9.04 -10.36
CA GLN A 7 -2.29 -10.10 -10.06
C GLN A 7 -3.26 -9.61 -8.98
N GLY A 8 -4.53 -9.43 -9.35
CA GLY A 8 -5.67 -9.48 -8.42
C GLY A 8 -6.40 -8.15 -8.21
N ARG A 9 -7.41 -7.88 -9.05
CA ARG A 9 -8.50 -6.95 -8.73
C ARG A 9 -9.37 -7.60 -7.66
N THR A 10 -9.09 -7.38 -6.39
CA THR A 10 -9.90 -7.94 -5.30
C THR A 10 -10.49 -6.84 -4.44
N GLY A 11 -11.83 -6.77 -4.41
CA GLY A 11 -12.60 -5.87 -3.56
C GLY A 11 -13.73 -5.18 -4.34
N ALA A 12 -14.91 -5.05 -3.72
CA ALA A 12 -16.12 -4.50 -4.35
C ALA A 12 -15.95 -3.08 -4.94
N THR A 13 -14.92 -2.33 -4.55
CA THR A 13 -14.62 -0.98 -5.05
C THR A 13 -13.70 -0.98 -6.28
N THR A 14 -12.92 -2.04 -6.52
CA THR A 14 -11.99 -2.12 -7.66
C THR A 14 -12.70 -2.22 -9.02
N GLU A 15 -13.96 -2.66 -9.02
CA GLU A 15 -14.80 -2.68 -10.23
C GLU A 15 -15.32 -1.31 -10.63
N LYS A 16 -15.42 -0.37 -9.67
CA LYS A 16 -15.92 1.00 -9.91
C LYS A 16 -14.80 2.02 -10.06
N ALA A 17 -13.61 1.72 -9.56
CA ALA A 17 -12.46 2.61 -9.65
C ALA A 17 -11.89 2.63 -11.07
N ARG A 18 -11.56 3.83 -11.59
CA ARG A 18 -10.94 4.00 -12.91
C ARG A 18 -9.59 3.27 -13.04
N TRP A 19 -8.87 3.18 -11.94
CA TRP A 19 -7.56 2.54 -11.79
C TRP A 19 -7.39 2.10 -10.34
N THR A 20 -6.48 1.15 -10.09
CA THR A 20 -6.06 0.80 -8.73
C THR A 20 -4.82 1.61 -8.35
N ALA A 21 -4.63 1.87 -7.05
CA ALA A 21 -3.41 2.52 -6.58
C ALA A 21 -2.16 1.68 -6.89
N GLU A 22 -2.27 0.35 -6.83
CA GLU A 22 -1.19 -0.58 -7.21
C GLU A 22 -0.76 -0.36 -8.67
N ASP A 23 -1.70 -0.38 -9.62
CA ASP A 23 -1.40 -0.20 -11.05
C ASP A 23 -0.69 1.13 -11.34
N GLU A 24 -1.19 2.23 -10.76
CA GLU A 24 -0.62 3.55 -10.99
C GLU A 24 0.75 3.71 -10.32
N LEU A 25 0.96 3.17 -9.11
CA LEU A 25 2.26 3.20 -8.43
C LEU A 25 3.30 2.39 -9.22
N VAL A 26 2.95 1.18 -9.64
CA VAL A 26 3.83 0.30 -10.43
C VAL A 26 4.19 0.95 -11.77
N LYS A 27 3.24 1.60 -12.44
CA LYS A 27 3.48 2.35 -13.68
C LYS A 27 4.44 3.53 -13.49
N MET A 28 4.46 4.15 -12.31
CA MET A 28 5.42 5.20 -11.96
C MET A 28 6.80 4.65 -11.58
N GLY A 29 7.00 3.33 -11.59
CA GLY A 29 8.25 2.68 -11.21
C GLY A 29 8.45 2.53 -9.71
N VAL A 30 7.38 2.66 -8.91
CA VAL A 30 7.41 2.42 -7.46
C VAL A 30 7.48 0.91 -7.20
N GLU A 31 8.36 0.50 -6.29
CA GLU A 31 8.35 -0.87 -5.77
C GLU A 31 7.14 -1.06 -4.84
N PHE A 32 6.09 -1.66 -5.39
CA PHE A 32 4.85 -1.89 -4.67
C PHE A 32 4.93 -3.19 -3.85
N SER A 33 4.39 -3.15 -2.63
CA SER A 33 4.22 -4.34 -1.79
C SER A 33 2.89 -4.27 -1.02
N ARG A 34 2.32 -5.44 -0.74
CA ARG A 34 1.05 -5.61 0.00
C ARG A 34 1.13 -6.80 0.95
N GLY A 35 0.52 -6.65 2.13
CA GLY A 35 0.30 -7.72 3.10
C GLY A 35 -1.06 -8.40 2.92
N GLU A 36 -1.40 -9.24 3.89
CA GLU A 36 -2.69 -9.96 3.92
C GLU A 36 -3.89 -9.02 3.87
N MET A 37 -4.96 -9.47 3.21
CA MET A 37 -6.18 -8.69 3.07
C MET A 37 -6.79 -8.36 4.45
N TRP A 38 -7.17 -7.10 4.65
CA TRP A 38 -7.75 -6.56 5.89
C TRP A 38 -6.88 -6.65 7.15
N LYS A 39 -5.68 -7.21 7.08
CA LYS A 39 -4.71 -7.16 8.19
C LYS A 39 -3.92 -5.85 8.15
N PRO A 40 -3.44 -5.35 9.30
CA PRO A 40 -2.54 -4.20 9.31
C PRO A 40 -1.28 -4.48 8.48
N TYR A 41 -0.92 -3.55 7.60
CA TYR A 41 0.31 -3.59 6.84
C TYR A 41 0.81 -2.18 6.61
N THR A 42 2.03 -1.89 7.10
CA THR A 42 2.67 -0.58 7.02
C THR A 42 4.09 -0.74 6.54
N LEU A 43 4.55 0.20 5.71
CA LEU A 43 5.94 0.27 5.25
C LEU A 43 6.49 1.67 5.47
N LYS A 44 7.81 1.74 5.66
CA LYS A 44 8.58 2.97 5.74
C LYS A 44 9.74 2.89 4.75
N ASP A 45 9.85 3.86 3.86
CA ASP A 45 11.08 4.19 3.12
C ASP A 45 11.48 5.62 3.46
N ARG A 46 12.57 5.79 4.23
CA ARG A 46 13.05 7.10 4.71
C ARG A 46 11.89 7.90 5.35
N ASN A 47 11.42 8.96 4.68
CA ASN A 47 10.34 9.82 5.17
C ASN A 47 8.97 9.52 4.53
N LEU A 48 8.87 8.47 3.71
CA LEU A 48 7.61 8.00 3.14
C LEU A 48 7.07 6.85 4.00
N PHE A 49 5.91 7.08 4.58
CA PHE A 49 5.16 6.06 5.32
C PHE A 49 3.91 5.70 4.54
N THR A 50 3.60 4.40 4.44
CA THR A 50 2.39 3.90 3.79
C THR A 50 1.65 2.92 4.69
N GLY A 51 0.33 2.84 4.51
CA GLY A 51 -0.54 1.88 5.18
C GLY A 51 -1.60 1.35 4.22
N GLN A 52 -1.79 0.02 4.20
CA GLN A 52 -2.60 -0.64 3.17
C GLN A 52 -4.12 -0.39 3.31
N ASN A 53 -4.62 -0.31 4.54
CA ASN A 53 -6.06 -0.34 4.82
C ASN A 53 -6.38 0.32 6.18
N PRO A 54 -7.66 0.51 6.54
CA PRO A 54 -8.04 1.14 7.81
C PRO A 54 -7.45 0.49 9.07
N ALA A 55 -7.26 -0.84 9.07
CA ALA A 55 -6.66 -1.54 10.21
C ALA A 55 -5.18 -1.16 10.43
N SER A 56 -4.54 -0.57 9.42
CA SER A 56 -3.14 -0.13 9.48
C SER A 56 -2.96 1.20 10.21
N ALA A 57 -4.02 1.98 10.46
CA ALA A 57 -3.91 3.34 11.01
C ALA A 57 -3.24 3.41 12.39
N GLY A 58 -3.61 2.50 13.32
CA GLY A 58 -3.02 2.47 14.67
C GLY A 58 -1.52 2.12 14.66
N PRO A 59 -1.10 1.00 14.05
CA PRO A 59 0.32 0.68 13.86
C PRO A 59 1.09 1.77 13.12
N PHE A 60 0.52 2.34 12.06
CA PHE A 60 1.13 3.43 11.29
C PHE A 60 1.46 4.62 12.20
N ALA A 61 0.49 5.10 12.98
CA ALA A 61 0.67 6.26 13.85
C ALA A 61 1.77 5.99 14.89
N ARG A 62 1.84 4.78 15.44
CA ARG A 62 2.90 4.40 16.38
C ARG A 62 4.29 4.43 15.75
N GLU A 63 4.44 3.94 14.52
CA GLU A 63 5.74 4.01 13.81
C GLU A 63 6.10 5.44 13.45
N PHE A 64 5.14 6.23 12.96
CA PHE A 64 5.37 7.63 12.61
C PHE A 64 5.82 8.47 13.82
N MET A 65 5.20 8.28 14.99
CA MET A 65 5.56 9.00 16.21
C MET A 65 7.00 8.76 16.66
N LYS A 66 7.61 7.60 16.35
CA LYS A 66 9.02 7.33 16.68
C LYS A 66 9.99 8.24 15.96
N GLU A 67 9.59 8.82 14.82
CA GLU A 67 10.43 9.76 14.07
C GLU A 67 10.33 11.20 14.58
N LEU A 68 9.28 11.52 15.32
CA LEU A 68 8.99 12.90 15.72
C LEU A 68 9.63 13.31 17.05
N GLY A 69 10.16 12.37 17.83
CA GLY A 69 10.79 12.64 19.13
C GLY A 69 9.77 12.83 20.24
#